data_AF-A0A6I3N346-F1
#
_entry.id   AF-A0A6I3N346-F1
#
_cell.length_a   1.000
_cell.length_b   1.000
_cell.length_c   1.000
_cell.angle_alpha   90.00
_cell.angle_beta   90.00
_cell.angle_gamma   90.00
#
_symmetry.space_group_name_H-M   'P 1'
#
loop_
_entity.id
_entity.type
_entity.pdbx_description
1 polymer ?
#
loop_
_entity_poly.entity_id
_entity_poly.type
_entity_poly.pdbx_seq_one_letter_code
_entity_poly.pdbx_strand_id
1 'polypeptide(L)'
;MELKDFIKETLAQITNGVVEAQELIKNTGAYINPEGRLEGNQVRTGFEGEYRSIQNVKMSIAVKVIENTQTKAALGVVSAFINAGAATANSDSNSVTNRIEFEIPISLPITNVTK
;
A
#
# COMPACT_ATOMS: atom_id res chain seq x y z
N MET A 1 -3.95 -22.61 -1.84
CA MET A 1 -3.35 -21.73 -2.89
C MET A 1 -1.85 -21.98 -2.93
N GLU A 2 -1.22 -22.08 -4.10
CA GLU A 2 0.24 -22.19 -4.21
C GLU A 2 0.94 -20.86 -3.92
N LEU A 3 2.19 -20.90 -3.45
CA LEU A 3 2.97 -19.68 -3.13
C LEU A 3 3.07 -18.72 -4.33
N LYS A 4 3.27 -19.24 -5.54
CA LYS A 4 3.34 -18.43 -6.77
C LYS A 4 2.04 -17.68 -7.06
N ASP A 5 0.90 -18.30 -6.77
CA ASP A 5 -0.41 -17.70 -7.01
C ASP A 5 -0.70 -16.63 -5.96
N PHE A 6 -0.30 -16.88 -4.71
CA PHE A 6 -0.37 -15.87 -3.64
C PHE A 6 0.45 -14.61 -3.97
N ILE A 7 1.71 -14.78 -4.43
CA ILE A 7 2.57 -13.65 -4.81
C ILE A 7 1.93 -12.87 -5.96
N LYS A 8 1.48 -13.56 -7.01
CA LYS A 8 0.85 -12.95 -8.18
C LYS A 8 -0.41 -12.15 -7.80
N GLU A 9 -1.30 -12.73 -7.02
CA GLU A 9 -2.54 -12.07 -6.59
C GLU A 9 -2.26 -10.88 -5.67
N THR A 10 -1.31 -11.01 -4.75
CA THR A 10 -0.88 -9.91 -3.85
C THR A 10 -0.34 -8.73 -4.64
N LEU A 11 0.58 -8.97 -5.58
CA LEU A 11 1.16 -7.90 -6.41
C LEU A 11 0.10 -7.22 -7.29
N ALA A 12 -0.83 -8.00 -7.85
CA ALA A 12 -1.94 -7.45 -8.63
C ALA A 12 -2.85 -6.55 -7.77
N GLN A 13 -3.19 -6.97 -6.55
CA GLN A 13 -4.00 -6.16 -5.63
C GLN A 13 -3.28 -4.87 -5.21
N ILE A 14 -1.99 -4.93 -4.87
CA ILE A 14 -1.19 -3.73 -4.57
C ILE A 14 -1.17 -2.78 -5.77
N THR A 15 -0.95 -3.31 -6.97
CA THR A 15 -0.90 -2.51 -8.22
C THR A 15 -2.24 -1.84 -8.49
N ASN A 16 -3.35 -2.58 -8.43
CA ASN A 16 -4.68 -2.01 -8.66
C ASN A 16 -5.02 -0.96 -7.60
N GLY A 17 -4.70 -1.21 -6.33
CA GLY A 17 -4.87 -0.24 -5.26
C GLY A 17 -4.08 1.05 -5.49
N VAL A 18 -2.86 0.96 -6.04
CA VAL A 18 -2.08 2.15 -6.46
C VAL A 18 -2.79 2.92 -7.57
N VAL A 19 -3.25 2.23 -8.62
CA VAL A 19 -3.93 2.86 -9.76
C VAL A 19 -5.23 3.55 -9.32
N GLU A 20 -6.04 2.88 -8.51
CA GLU A 20 -7.29 3.44 -7.97
C GLU A 20 -7.02 4.63 -7.05
N ALA A 21 -6.01 4.55 -6.19
CA ALA A 21 -5.61 5.66 -5.33
C ALA A 21 -5.13 6.86 -6.16
N GLN A 22 -4.29 6.65 -7.18
CA GLN A 22 -3.85 7.69 -8.11
C GLN A 22 -5.02 8.40 -8.79
N GLU A 23 -6.03 7.66 -9.24
CA GLU A 23 -7.24 8.23 -9.85
C GLU A 23 -8.02 9.11 -8.86
N LEU A 24 -8.20 8.63 -7.62
CA LEU A 24 -8.92 9.34 -6.57
C LEU A 24 -8.28 10.69 -6.20
N ILE A 25 -6.95 10.79 -6.26
CA ILE A 25 -6.20 11.94 -5.74
C ILE A 25 -5.83 12.99 -6.78
N LYS A 26 -6.25 12.86 -8.05
CA LYS A 26 -5.80 13.72 -9.17
C LYS A 26 -5.81 15.23 -8.90
N ASN A 27 -6.74 15.72 -8.08
CA ASN A 27 -6.93 17.15 -7.80
C ASN A 27 -6.37 17.60 -6.45
N THR A 28 -5.64 16.73 -5.75
CA THR A 28 -5.09 17.03 -4.41
C THR A 28 -3.72 17.71 -4.46
N GLY A 29 -3.04 17.67 -5.61
CA GLY A 29 -1.64 18.07 -5.75
C GLY A 29 -0.65 17.02 -5.25
N ALA A 30 -1.11 15.85 -4.78
CA ALA A 30 -0.28 14.70 -4.49
C ALA A 30 -0.02 13.85 -5.74
N TYR A 31 1.09 13.10 -5.73
CA TYR A 31 1.39 12.08 -6.73
C TYR A 31 1.82 10.79 -6.03
N ILE A 32 1.12 9.69 -6.31
CA ILE A 32 1.49 8.36 -5.83
C ILE A 32 2.34 7.69 -6.90
N ASN A 33 3.44 7.07 -6.48
CA ASN A 33 4.46 6.43 -7.31
C ASN A 33 4.83 7.25 -8.57
N PRO A 34 5.20 8.55 -8.43
CA PRO A 34 5.52 9.38 -9.58
C PRO A 34 6.84 8.94 -10.24
N GLU A 35 6.98 9.25 -11.54
CA GLU A 35 8.29 9.21 -12.19
C GLU A 35 9.25 10.17 -11.47
N GLY A 36 10.41 9.65 -11.09
CA GLY A 36 11.42 10.40 -10.37
C GLY A 36 12.74 10.45 -11.14
N ARG A 37 13.44 11.58 -11.07
CA ARG A 37 14.83 11.71 -11.48
C ARG A 37 15.70 11.81 -10.24
N LEU A 38 16.83 11.10 -10.25
CA LEU A 38 17.87 11.25 -9.23
C LEU A 38 18.57 12.61 -9.43
N GLU A 39 18.54 13.45 -8.40
CA GLU A 39 19.25 14.72 -8.37
C GLU A 39 20.05 14.80 -7.05
N GLY A 40 21.35 14.50 -7.11
CA GLY A 40 22.17 14.28 -5.92
C GLY A 40 21.73 13.02 -5.14
N ASN A 41 21.49 13.15 -3.83
CA ASN A 41 21.03 12.06 -2.95
C ASN A 41 19.50 11.97 -2.80
N GLN A 42 18.72 12.72 -3.59
CA GLN A 42 17.25 12.73 -3.49
C GLN A 42 16.61 12.36 -4.83
N VAL A 43 15.49 11.65 -4.77
CA VAL A 43 14.62 11.43 -5.92
C VAL A 43 13.59 12.56 -5.95
N ARG A 44 13.50 13.25 -7.08
CA ARG A 44 12.57 14.37 -7.30
C ARG A 44 11.71 14.11 -8.52
N THR A 45 10.48 14.61 -8.51
CA THR A 45 9.57 14.58 -9.67
C THR A 45 9.23 16.02 -10.11
N GLY A 46 9.10 16.26 -11.42
CA GLY A 46 8.79 17.57 -12.01
C GLY A 46 9.51 17.88 -13.33
N PHE A 47 8.97 18.83 -14.09
CA PHE A 47 9.59 19.43 -15.29
C PHE A 47 9.97 20.89 -14.94
N GLU A 48 11.17 21.32 -15.34
CA GLU A 48 11.68 22.71 -15.24
C GLU A 48 11.31 23.51 -13.97
N GLY A 49 12.10 23.35 -12.90
CA GLY A 49 12.08 24.27 -11.75
C GLY A 49 11.11 23.92 -10.61
N GLU A 50 10.14 23.04 -10.84
CA GLU A 50 9.20 22.57 -9.81
C GLU A 50 9.57 21.18 -9.26
N TYR A 51 10.77 21.04 -8.71
CA TYR A 51 11.18 19.79 -8.08
C TYR A 51 10.39 19.54 -6.80
N ARG A 52 9.60 18.47 -6.77
CA ARG A 52 8.90 18.01 -5.55
C ARG A 52 9.67 16.89 -4.87
N SER A 53 9.66 16.90 -3.55
CA SER A 53 10.22 15.79 -2.76
C SER A 53 9.36 14.54 -2.94
N ILE A 54 10.04 13.39 -3.02
CA ILE A 54 9.43 12.07 -2.97
C ILE A 54 9.82 11.42 -1.66
N GLN A 55 8.85 10.87 -0.94
CA GLN A 55 9.05 10.11 0.28
C GLN A 55 8.42 8.73 0.15
N ASN A 56 8.94 7.74 0.89
CA ASN A 56 8.38 6.40 0.89
C ASN A 56 7.38 6.24 2.05
N VAL A 57 6.15 5.85 1.73
CA VAL A 57 5.18 5.38 2.72
C VAL A 57 5.42 3.91 2.96
N LYS A 58 5.89 3.57 4.17
CA LYS A 58 6.11 2.18 4.58
C LYS A 58 4.80 1.57 5.07
N MET A 59 4.45 0.42 4.52
CA MET A 59 3.25 -0.32 4.89
C MET A 59 3.62 -1.73 5.33
N SER A 60 2.95 -2.18 6.39
CA SER A 60 3.02 -3.55 6.85
C SER A 60 1.62 -4.07 7.11
N ILE A 61 1.28 -5.18 6.45
CA ILE A 61 -0.07 -5.73 6.44
C ILE A 61 0.00 -7.20 6.83
N ALA A 62 -0.85 -7.60 7.77
CA ALA A 62 -1.12 -9.00 8.06
C ALA A 62 -2.24 -9.48 7.13
N VAL A 63 -1.95 -10.51 6.34
CA VAL A 63 -2.90 -11.12 5.40
C VAL A 63 -3.28 -12.49 5.91
N LYS A 64 -4.59 -12.71 6.06
CA LYS A 64 -5.15 -13.99 6.49
C LYS A 64 -5.69 -14.72 5.27
N VAL A 65 -5.12 -15.87 4.94
CA VAL A 65 -5.69 -16.74 3.91
C VAL A 65 -6.77 -17.60 4.57
N ILE A 66 -8.02 -17.45 4.14
CA ILE A 66 -9.16 -18.25 4.62
C ILE A 66 -9.46 -19.29 3.54
N GLU A 67 -9.11 -20.55 3.80
CA GLU A 67 -9.47 -21.67 2.93
C GLU A 67 -10.90 -22.13 3.27
N ASN A 68 -11.90 -21.62 2.54
CA ASN A 68 -13.25 -22.17 2.59
C ASN A 68 -13.38 -23.26 1.50
N THR A 69 -13.66 -24.49 1.91
CA THR A 69 -13.70 -25.69 1.06
C THR A 69 -14.77 -25.67 -0.06
N GLN A 70 -15.65 -24.67 -0.10
CA GLN A 70 -16.70 -24.51 -1.12
C GLN A 70 -16.57 -23.27 -1.98
N THR A 71 -15.63 -22.37 -1.72
CA THR A 71 -15.52 -21.11 -2.48
C THR A 71 -14.05 -20.74 -2.58
N LYS A 72 -13.59 -20.50 -3.81
CA LYS A 72 -12.24 -20.05 -4.18
C LYS A 72 -11.61 -19.22 -3.05
N ALA A 73 -10.42 -19.62 -2.60
CA ALA A 73 -9.68 -18.93 -1.54
C ALA A 73 -9.72 -17.41 -1.76
N ALA A 74 -10.43 -16.69 -0.90
CA ALA A 74 -10.53 -15.25 -0.96
C ALA A 74 -9.46 -14.66 -0.02
N LEU A 75 -8.64 -13.75 -0.55
CA LEU A 75 -7.67 -13.01 0.24
C LEU A 75 -8.41 -11.98 1.11
N GLY A 76 -8.48 -12.22 2.42
CA GLY A 76 -9.00 -11.27 3.39
C GLY A 76 -7.87 -10.40 3.93
N VAL A 77 -7.97 -9.08 3.74
CA VAL A 77 -7.08 -8.12 4.40
C VAL A 77 -7.57 -7.95 5.84
N VAL A 78 -6.77 -8.39 6.81
CA VAL A 78 -7.01 -8.03 8.22
C VAL A 78 -6.29 -6.72 8.46
N SER A 79 -6.98 -5.61 8.21
CA SER A 79 -6.50 -4.30 8.65
C SER A 79 -6.56 -4.28 10.17
N ALA A 80 -5.44 -4.63 10.82
CA ALA A 80 -5.27 -4.47 12.25
C ALA A 80 -5.17 -2.97 12.58
N PHE A 81 -6.30 -2.26 12.53
CA PHE A 81 -6.49 -1.15 13.46
C PHE A 81 -6.56 -1.81 14.83
N ILE A 82 -5.40 -1.92 15.50
CA ILE A 82 -5.34 -2.23 16.92
C ILE A 82 -5.91 -1.00 17.63
N ASN A 83 -7.24 -0.87 17.60
CA ASN A 83 -7.95 -0.08 18.59
C ASN A 83 -7.83 -0.85 19.91
N ALA A 84 -7.26 -0.17 20.88
CA ALA A 84 -7.16 -0.62 22.25
C ALA A 84 -8.48 -1.23 22.74
N GLY A 85 -8.42 -2.46 23.25
CA GLY A 85 -9.44 -3.03 24.12
C GLY A 85 -10.68 -3.59 23.43
N ALA A 86 -10.57 -4.70 22.68
CA ALA A 86 -11.70 -5.59 22.48
C ALA A 86 -11.21 -7.03 22.32
N ALA A 87 -11.18 -7.76 23.44
CA ALA A 87 -11.09 -9.20 23.42
C ALA A 87 -12.30 -9.76 22.67
N THR A 88 -12.10 -10.45 21.54
CA THR A 88 -13.15 -11.27 20.96
C THR A 88 -12.57 -12.56 20.39
N ALA A 89 -12.72 -13.60 21.23
CA ALA A 89 -12.98 -15.01 20.95
C ALA A 89 -12.20 -15.74 19.83
N ASN A 90 -11.48 -16.76 20.28
CA ASN A 90 -10.97 -17.88 19.51
C ASN A 90 -11.99 -18.44 18.52
N SER A 91 -11.58 -18.52 17.25
CA SER A 91 -11.92 -19.63 16.38
C SER A 91 -10.62 -20.15 15.80
N ASP A 92 -10.25 -21.37 16.18
CA ASP A 92 -9.15 -22.15 15.60
C ASP A 92 -9.44 -22.43 14.12
N SER A 93 -9.30 -21.41 13.28
CA SER A 93 -9.04 -21.57 11.86
C SER A 93 -7.52 -21.71 11.75
N ASN A 94 -7.04 -22.74 11.07
CA ASN A 94 -5.63 -22.99 10.76
C ASN A 94 -5.07 -21.87 9.85
N SER A 95 -5.04 -20.64 10.36
CA SER A 95 -4.89 -19.44 9.58
C SER A 95 -3.42 -19.11 9.48
N VAL A 96 -2.86 -19.36 8.30
CA VAL A 96 -1.56 -18.84 7.93
C VAL A 96 -1.70 -17.32 7.85
N THR A 97 -1.13 -16.64 8.84
CA THR A 97 -1.03 -15.18 8.85
C THR A 97 0.29 -14.83 8.19
N ASN A 98 0.23 -14.40 6.93
CA ASN A 98 1.40 -13.90 6.21
C ASN A 98 1.55 -12.40 6.49
N ARG A 99 2.78 -11.94 6.67
CA ARG A 99 3.09 -10.51 6.80
C ARG A 99 3.73 -10.02 5.51
N ILE A 100 3.16 -8.97 4.93
CA ILE A 100 3.68 -8.30 3.73
C ILE A 100 4.16 -6.91 4.15
N GLU A 101 5.40 -6.59 3.77
CA GLU A 101 6.01 -5.28 3.97
C GLU A 101 6.43 -4.72 2.62
N PHE A 102 6.04 -3.47 2.36
CA PHE A 102 6.34 -2.79 1.11
C PHE A 102 6.31 -1.28 1.31
N GLU A 103 6.91 -0.58 0.37
CA GLU A 103 6.97 0.88 0.38
C GLU A 103 6.40 1.42 -0.93
N ILE A 104 5.60 2.48 -0.85
CA ILE A 104 5.10 3.20 -2.02
C ILE A 104 5.68 4.62 -2.00
N PRO A 105 6.42 5.04 -3.03
CA PRO A 105 6.85 6.43 -3.17
C PRO A 105 5.64 7.35 -3.32
N ILE A 106 5.65 8.50 -2.66
CA ILE A 106 4.61 9.52 -2.77
C ILE A 106 5.24 10.91 -2.73
N SER A 107 4.73 11.82 -3.54
CA SER A 107 4.92 13.25 -3.36
C SER A 107 3.64 13.82 -2.76
N LEU A 108 3.71 14.35 -1.54
CA LEU A 108 2.55 14.91 -0.85
C LEU A 108 2.25 16.33 -1.33
N PRO A 109 1.01 16.82 -1.15
CA PRO A 109 0.66 18.19 -1.50
C PRO A 109 1.57 19.18 -0.75
N ILE A 110 2.02 20.20 -1.47
CA ILE A 110 2.82 21.29 -0.91
C ILE A 110 1.93 22.51 -0.67
N THR A 111 2.28 23.32 0.33
CA THR A 111 1.67 24.63 0.56
C THR A 111 2.79 25.67 0.54
N ASN A 112 2.54 26.80 -0.11
CA ASN A 112 3.48 27.91 -0.12
C ASN A 112 3.63 28.45 1.30
N VAL A 113 4.85 28.43 1.81
CA VAL A 113 5.20 29.14 3.04
C VAL A 113 5.61 30.55 2.60
N THR A 114 4.66 31.49 2.55
CA THR A 114 4.97 32.89 2.30
C THR A 114 5.86 33.39 3.44
N LYS A 115 6.96 34.06 3.09
CA LYS A 115 7.88 34.66 4.06
C LYS A 115 7.46 36.10 4.38
#